data_AF-A0A534G7R1-F1
#
_entry.id   AF-A0A534G7R1-F1
#
_cell.length_a   1.000
_cell.length_b   1.000
_cell.length_c   1.000
_cell.angle_alpha   90.00
_cell.angle_beta   90.00
_cell.angle_gamma   90.00
#
_symmetry.space_group_name_H-M   'P 1'
#
loop_
_entity.id
_entity.type
_entity.pdbx_description
1 polymer ?
#
loop_
_entity_poly.entity_id
_entity_poly.type
_entity_poly.pdbx_seq_one_letter_code
_entity_poly.pdbx_strand_id
1 'polypeptide(L)'
;MSRRDERARAIGWSAAAHGAAALTALAVFAALAVPSAARAADSPAPPAYPRGFASFQGNCAVCHGPAGAGVPALAPPLLSYPARYAGSTEGRRQLALTVLYGMIGDITVDDKHYNFQMPEFSRLDDAQLAATLNFIVFDLGHAPADVKPVSAAEVAAERARAMDGAAVREHRKSVTPTASP
;
A
#
# COMPACT_ATOMS: atom_id res chain seq x y z
N MET A 1 30.71 -70.19 -45.32
CA MET A 1 29.59 -69.50 -45.99
C MET A 1 29.36 -68.19 -45.26
N SER A 2 29.30 -66.99 -45.82
CA SER A 2 29.07 -66.52 -47.18
C SER A 2 29.53 -65.06 -47.26
N ARG A 3 30.28 -64.75 -48.32
CA ARG A 3 30.34 -63.49 -49.12
C ARG A 3 30.39 -62.15 -48.36
N ARG A 4 31.53 -61.44 -48.40
CA ARG A 4 31.94 -60.44 -49.43
C ARG A 4 31.02 -59.22 -49.49
N ASP A 5 31.62 -58.06 -49.27
CA ASP A 5 31.43 -56.76 -49.97
C ASP A 5 32.19 -55.69 -49.16
N GLU A 6 33.52 -55.58 -49.29
CA GLU A 6 34.21 -54.69 -50.25
C GLU A 6 33.51 -53.35 -50.50
N ARG A 7 34.01 -52.27 -49.88
CA ARG A 7 34.25 -50.98 -50.57
C ARG A 7 35.46 -50.26 -49.96
N ALA A 8 36.60 -50.48 -50.61
CA ALA A 8 37.78 -49.64 -50.53
C ALA A 8 37.56 -48.35 -51.33
N ARG A 9 37.91 -47.19 -50.76
CA ARG A 9 38.37 -45.98 -51.46
C ARG A 9 39.34 -45.26 -50.52
N ALA A 10 40.63 -45.42 -50.76
CA ALA A 10 41.45 -44.61 -51.66
C ALA A 10 42.22 -43.57 -50.84
N ILE A 11 43.44 -44.00 -50.55
CA ILE A 11 44.58 -43.28 -50.00
C ILE A 11 44.91 -42.09 -50.91
N GLY A 12 44.97 -40.89 -50.33
CA GLY A 12 45.44 -39.65 -50.97
C GLY A 12 46.61 -39.07 -50.19
N TRP A 13 47.62 -38.60 -50.93
CA TRP A 13 49.03 -38.50 -50.56
C TRP A 13 49.48 -37.34 -49.66
N SER A 14 50.57 -37.64 -48.96
CA SER A 14 51.79 -36.84 -48.68
C SER A 14 51.75 -35.54 -47.85
N ALA A 15 52.26 -35.69 -46.62
CA ALA A 15 53.46 -35.07 -46.05
C ALA A 15 53.87 -33.62 -46.45
N ALA A 16 53.82 -32.74 -45.45
CA ALA A 16 54.86 -31.76 -45.08
C ALA A 16 54.55 -31.32 -43.63
N ALA A 17 55.29 -31.74 -42.61
CA ALA A 17 56.59 -31.26 -42.13
C ALA A 17 56.52 -29.88 -41.43
N HIS A 18 57.29 -29.79 -40.32
CA HIS A 18 57.60 -28.64 -39.46
C HIS A 18 56.46 -28.27 -38.49
N GLY A 19 56.58 -28.30 -37.17
CA GLY A 19 57.73 -28.22 -36.29
C GLY A 19 57.31 -27.37 -35.09
N ALA A 20 58.04 -27.52 -33.98
CA ALA A 20 57.98 -26.75 -32.74
C ALA A 20 56.90 -27.16 -31.70
N ALA A 21 57.42 -27.82 -30.67
CA ALA A 21 56.92 -27.86 -29.31
C ALA A 21 56.57 -26.46 -28.77
N ALA A 22 55.63 -26.40 -27.81
CA ALA A 22 55.89 -25.83 -26.49
C ALA A 22 54.62 -25.66 -25.64
N LEU A 23 54.69 -26.24 -24.43
CA LEU A 23 54.36 -25.62 -23.16
C LEU A 23 52.89 -25.27 -22.84
N THR A 24 52.38 -26.08 -21.92
CA THR A 24 51.43 -25.75 -20.84
C THR A 24 51.27 -24.26 -20.53
N ALA A 25 50.05 -23.73 -20.68
CA ALA A 25 49.61 -22.53 -19.98
C ALA A 25 48.26 -22.80 -19.33
N LEU A 26 48.29 -23.06 -18.01
CA LEU A 26 47.14 -22.99 -17.13
C LEU A 26 46.64 -21.53 -17.15
N ALA A 27 45.52 -21.27 -17.82
CA ALA A 27 44.85 -19.98 -17.70
C ALA A 27 44.08 -19.94 -16.38
N VAL A 28 44.66 -19.27 -15.38
CA VAL A 28 44.00 -18.91 -14.12
C VAL A 28 42.86 -17.94 -14.46
N PHE A 29 41.61 -18.38 -14.31
CA PHE A 29 40.46 -17.49 -14.31
C PHE A 29 40.48 -16.66 -13.01
N ALA A 30 41.03 -15.45 -13.09
CA ALA A 30 40.88 -14.46 -12.04
C ALA A 30 39.41 -14.01 -11.99
N ALA A 31 38.67 -14.49 -10.99
CA ALA A 31 37.33 -14.01 -10.70
C ALA A 31 37.39 -12.53 -10.25
N LEU A 32 36.93 -11.63 -11.10
CA LEU A 32 36.62 -10.25 -10.70
C LEU A 32 35.42 -10.30 -9.77
N ALA A 33 35.67 -10.41 -8.46
CA ALA A 33 34.66 -10.16 -7.44
C ALA A 33 34.35 -8.65 -7.44
N VAL A 34 33.29 -8.27 -8.15
CA VAL A 34 32.68 -6.95 -7.98
C VAL A 34 32.07 -6.95 -6.58
N PRO A 35 32.49 -6.08 -5.65
CA PRO A 35 31.82 -5.97 -4.37
C PRO A 35 30.43 -5.42 -4.64
N SER A 36 29.43 -6.28 -4.57
CA SER A 36 28.03 -5.86 -4.54
C SER A 36 27.80 -5.24 -3.17
N ALA A 37 28.16 -3.96 -3.04
CA ALA A 37 27.67 -3.12 -1.97
C ALA A 37 26.16 -2.98 -2.22
N ALA A 38 25.39 -3.91 -1.65
CA ALA A 38 23.95 -3.83 -1.61
C ALA A 38 23.58 -2.46 -1.05
N ARG A 39 22.91 -1.63 -1.86
CA ARG A 39 22.24 -0.43 -1.39
C ARG A 39 21.15 -0.86 -0.41
N ALA A 40 21.47 -0.91 0.87
CA ALA A 40 20.46 -0.94 1.92
C ALA A 40 19.90 0.48 2.04
N ALA A 41 18.92 0.85 1.20
CA ALA A 41 17.99 1.96 1.42
C ALA A 41 17.02 2.08 0.24
N ASP A 42 15.82 1.51 0.41
CA ASP A 42 14.53 2.14 0.05
C ASP A 42 13.36 1.23 0.48
N SER A 43 13.49 0.57 1.63
CA SER A 43 12.31 -0.01 2.28
C SER A 43 11.51 1.15 2.86
N PRO A 44 10.20 1.28 2.55
CA PRO A 44 9.36 2.31 3.14
C PRO A 44 9.50 2.26 4.66
N ALA A 45 9.56 3.44 5.29
CA ALA A 45 9.52 3.52 6.74
C ALA A 45 8.27 2.79 7.26
N PRO A 46 8.37 2.08 8.41
CA PRO A 46 7.20 1.46 9.00
C PRO A 46 6.15 2.54 9.35
N PRO A 47 4.85 2.20 9.29
CA PRO A 47 3.79 3.15 9.63
C PRO A 47 3.93 3.60 11.08
N ALA A 48 3.65 4.87 11.35
CA ALA A 48 3.62 5.45 12.69
C ALA A 48 2.54 4.79 13.57
N TYR A 49 1.43 4.35 12.96
CA TYR A 49 0.36 3.62 13.62
C TYR A 49 0.24 2.18 13.10
N PRO A 50 1.12 1.25 13.51
CA PRO A 50 1.15 -0.11 12.95
C PRO A 50 -0.09 -0.95 13.27
N ARG A 51 -0.71 -0.76 14.45
CA ARG A 51 -2.01 -1.39 14.77
C ARG A 51 -3.14 -0.80 13.91
N GLY A 52 -3.09 0.51 13.68
CA GLY A 52 -4.01 1.20 12.80
C GLY A 52 -3.92 0.72 11.36
N PHE A 53 -2.70 0.56 10.85
CA PHE A 53 -2.41 -0.03 9.55
C PHE A 53 -3.01 -1.44 9.42
N ALA A 54 -2.72 -2.34 10.36
CA ALA A 54 -3.25 -3.71 10.31
C ALA A 54 -4.79 -3.74 10.30
N SER A 55 -5.42 -2.91 11.14
CA SER A 55 -6.88 -2.77 11.16
C SER A 55 -7.42 -2.15 9.85
N PHE A 56 -6.76 -1.13 9.29
CA PHE A 56 -7.14 -0.55 8.00
C PHE A 56 -7.08 -1.57 6.86
N GLN A 57 -6.00 -2.36 6.79
CA GLN A 57 -5.86 -3.40 5.76
C GLN A 57 -6.94 -4.48 5.88
N GLY A 58 -7.30 -4.88 7.10
CA GLY A 58 -8.32 -5.90 7.34
C GLY A 58 -9.76 -5.44 7.14
N ASN A 59 -10.04 -4.14 7.22
CA ASN A 59 -11.42 -3.64 7.31
C ASN A 59 -11.79 -2.57 6.26
N CYS A 60 -10.86 -1.71 5.86
CA CYS A 60 -11.13 -0.50 5.10
C CYS A 60 -10.56 -0.55 3.66
N ALA A 61 -9.40 -1.20 3.51
CA ALA A 61 -8.65 -1.24 2.25
C ALA A 61 -9.41 -1.92 1.10
N VAL A 62 -10.36 -2.80 1.40
CA VAL A 62 -11.20 -3.46 0.38
C VAL A 62 -12.00 -2.46 -0.46
N CYS A 63 -12.40 -1.33 0.13
CA CYS A 63 -13.12 -0.28 -0.57
C CYS A 63 -12.21 0.92 -0.88
N HIS A 64 -11.41 1.37 0.08
CA HIS A 64 -10.58 2.57 -0.07
C HIS A 64 -9.22 2.31 -0.74
N GLY A 65 -8.92 1.05 -1.07
CA GLY A 65 -7.62 0.61 -1.59
C GLY A 65 -6.56 0.49 -0.50
N PRO A 66 -5.51 -0.32 -0.72
CA PRO A 66 -4.44 -0.56 0.27
C PRO A 66 -3.66 0.70 0.63
N ALA A 67 -3.61 1.68 -0.29
CA ALA A 67 -2.98 2.98 -0.10
C ALA A 67 -3.99 4.10 0.20
N GLY A 68 -5.28 3.81 0.40
CA GLY A 68 -6.30 4.83 0.71
C GLY A 68 -6.65 5.78 -0.46
N ALA A 69 -6.25 5.46 -1.69
CA ALA A 69 -6.51 6.28 -2.88
C ALA A 69 -7.99 6.30 -3.32
N GLY A 70 -8.83 5.45 -2.74
CA GLY A 70 -10.22 5.28 -3.11
C GLY A 70 -10.39 4.51 -4.43
N VAL A 71 -11.65 4.34 -4.81
CA VAL A 71 -12.07 3.73 -6.08
C VAL A 71 -13.09 4.68 -6.71
N PRO A 72 -12.88 5.15 -7.96
CA PRO A 72 -13.80 6.07 -8.63
C PRO A 72 -15.26 5.60 -8.54
N ALA A 73 -16.16 6.54 -8.26
CA ALA A 73 -17.59 6.33 -8.05
C ALA A 73 -17.99 5.41 -6.87
N LEU A 74 -17.09 4.60 -6.29
CA LEU A 74 -17.39 3.66 -5.20
C LEU A 74 -16.97 4.20 -3.83
N ALA A 75 -15.69 4.51 -3.66
CA ALA A 75 -15.11 4.88 -2.36
C ALA A 75 -14.23 6.12 -2.49
N PRO A 76 -14.44 7.16 -1.65
CA PRO A 76 -13.64 8.36 -1.73
C PRO A 76 -12.19 8.12 -1.29
N PRO A 77 -11.23 8.93 -1.78
CA PRO A 77 -9.87 8.92 -1.27
C PRO A 77 -9.84 9.39 0.19
N LEU A 78 -8.91 8.83 0.96
CA LEU A 78 -8.70 9.16 2.38
C LEU A 78 -7.45 10.02 2.61
N LEU A 79 -6.81 10.48 1.54
CA LEU A 79 -5.49 11.11 1.55
C LEU A 79 -5.48 12.59 1.97
N SER A 80 -6.65 13.20 2.20
CA SER A 80 -6.76 14.65 2.47
C SER A 80 -7.85 14.99 3.49
N TYR A 81 -9.10 14.64 3.20
CA TYR A 81 -10.23 15.03 4.05
C TYR A 81 -10.12 14.56 5.50
N PRO A 82 -9.71 13.31 5.79
CA PRO A 82 -9.54 12.86 7.18
C PRO A 82 -8.57 13.72 7.99
N ALA A 83 -7.42 14.09 7.42
CA ALA A 83 -6.46 14.99 8.05
C ALA A 83 -7.05 16.38 8.33
N ARG A 84 -7.84 16.91 7.38
CA ARG A 84 -8.52 18.21 7.53
C ARG A 84 -9.60 18.17 8.62
N TYR A 85 -10.35 17.08 8.73
CA TYR A 85 -11.31 16.88 9.82
C TYR A 85 -10.63 16.81 11.20
N ALA A 86 -9.46 16.21 11.29
CA ALA A 86 -8.76 16.02 12.56
C ALA A 86 -8.36 17.35 13.25
N GLY A 87 -8.34 18.46 12.50
CA GLY A 87 -7.98 19.80 12.97
C GLY A 87 -9.04 20.54 13.78
N SER A 88 -10.26 20.02 13.93
CA SER A 88 -11.32 20.66 14.72
C SER A 88 -12.10 19.65 15.57
N THR A 89 -12.72 20.11 16.66
CA THR A 89 -13.51 19.24 17.54
C THR A 89 -14.65 18.55 16.78
N GLU A 90 -15.43 19.29 16.00
CA GLU A 90 -16.55 18.71 15.25
C GLU A 90 -16.08 17.85 14.06
N GLY A 91 -14.93 18.15 13.46
CA GLY A 91 -14.34 17.29 12.44
C GLY A 91 -13.86 15.95 13.02
N ARG A 92 -13.22 15.96 14.20
CA ARG A 92 -12.83 14.74 14.91
C ARG A 92 -14.04 13.90 15.29
N ARG A 93 -15.12 14.56 15.71
CA ARG A 93 -16.41 13.93 15.93
C ARG A 93 -16.94 13.27 14.65
N GLN A 94 -16.87 13.94 13.49
CA GLN A 94 -17.24 13.33 12.20
C GLN A 94 -16.42 12.07 11.90
N LEU A 95 -15.12 12.06 12.17
CA LEU A 95 -14.29 10.86 11.97
C LEU A 95 -14.79 9.67 12.79
N ALA A 96 -15.06 9.89 14.08
CA ALA A 96 -15.59 8.86 14.98
C ALA A 96 -16.98 8.36 14.53
N LEU A 97 -17.91 9.27 14.24
CA LEU A 97 -19.25 8.93 13.78
C LEU A 97 -19.23 8.10 12.49
N THR A 98 -18.37 8.45 11.54
CA THR A 98 -18.26 7.75 10.25
C THR A 98 -17.86 6.29 10.42
N VAL A 99 -16.92 5.97 11.31
CA VAL A 99 -16.51 4.58 11.54
C VAL A 99 -17.45 3.82 12.47
N LEU A 100 -18.11 4.50 13.41
CA LEU A 100 -19.03 3.88 14.36
C LEU A 100 -20.39 3.55 13.74
N TYR A 101 -20.86 4.37 12.81
CA TYR A 101 -22.24 4.29 12.30
C TYR A 101 -22.34 4.21 10.78
N GLY A 102 -21.20 4.24 10.09
CA GLY A 102 -21.16 4.29 8.64
C GLY A 102 -21.66 5.62 8.10
N MET A 103 -21.85 5.68 6.79
CA MET A 103 -22.39 6.85 6.11
C MET A 103 -23.03 6.41 4.79
N ILE A 104 -24.20 6.95 4.47
CA ILE A 104 -24.91 6.61 3.22
C ILE A 104 -25.29 7.89 2.48
N GLY A 105 -25.33 7.82 1.14
CA GLY A 105 -25.89 8.84 0.25
C GLY A 105 -24.86 9.77 -0.36
N ASP A 106 -25.35 10.77 -1.09
CA ASP A 106 -24.52 11.62 -1.94
C ASP A 106 -23.55 12.52 -1.16
N ILE A 107 -22.27 12.42 -1.51
CA ILE A 107 -21.20 13.32 -1.08
C ILE A 107 -20.32 13.73 -2.25
N THR A 108 -19.64 14.87 -2.08
CA THR A 108 -18.55 15.30 -2.96
C THR A 108 -17.23 15.28 -2.20
N VAL A 109 -16.19 14.73 -2.82
CA VAL A 109 -14.80 14.73 -2.34
C VAL A 109 -13.92 15.06 -3.54
N ASP A 110 -13.16 16.16 -3.48
CA ASP A 110 -12.30 16.66 -4.57
C ASP A 110 -13.03 16.71 -5.93
N ASP A 111 -14.19 17.37 -5.96
CA ASP A 111 -15.08 17.52 -7.12
C ASP A 111 -15.60 16.22 -7.74
N LYS A 112 -15.38 15.09 -7.07
CA LYS A 112 -15.89 13.77 -7.47
C LYS A 112 -17.10 13.41 -6.62
N HIS A 113 -18.12 12.89 -7.29
CA HIS A 113 -19.35 12.44 -6.67
C HIS A 113 -19.27 10.98 -6.23
N TYR A 114 -19.80 10.70 -5.05
CA TYR A 114 -19.93 9.36 -4.48
C TYR A 114 -21.33 9.20 -3.89
N ASN A 115 -22.00 8.10 -4.21
CA ASN A 115 -23.31 7.76 -3.67
C ASN A 115 -23.37 6.27 -3.34
N PHE A 116 -22.71 5.91 -2.25
CA PHE A 116 -22.63 4.54 -1.75
C PHE A 116 -22.88 4.50 -0.25
N GLN A 117 -23.02 3.28 0.27
CA GLN A 117 -23.12 3.01 1.70
C GLN A 117 -21.77 2.54 2.23
N MET A 118 -21.12 3.35 3.05
CA MET A 118 -20.05 2.91 3.93
C MET A 118 -20.69 2.20 5.13
N PRO A 119 -20.35 0.92 5.40
CA PRO A 119 -20.88 0.20 6.55
C PRO A 119 -20.30 0.76 7.86
N GLU A 120 -20.92 0.36 8.97
CA GLU A 120 -20.41 0.62 10.31
C GLU A 120 -19.33 -0.39 10.72
N PHE A 121 -18.46 0.00 11.66
CA PHE A 121 -17.39 -0.83 12.21
C PHE A 121 -17.38 -0.84 13.75
N SER A 122 -18.54 -0.60 14.37
CA SER A 122 -18.76 -0.62 15.82
C SER A 122 -18.42 -1.97 16.48
N ARG A 123 -18.30 -3.06 15.72
CA ARG A 123 -17.73 -4.33 16.22
C ARG A 123 -16.26 -4.24 16.66
N LEU A 124 -15.53 -3.22 16.19
CA LEU A 124 -14.18 -2.91 16.64
C LEU A 124 -14.26 -2.07 17.90
N ASP A 125 -13.34 -2.30 18.84
CA ASP A 125 -13.28 -1.52 20.06
C ASP A 125 -12.78 -0.09 19.81
N ASP A 126 -12.94 0.78 20.81
CA ASP A 126 -12.60 2.20 20.69
C ASP A 126 -11.11 2.44 20.45
N ALA A 127 -10.24 1.59 20.99
CA ALA A 127 -8.80 1.71 20.82
C ALA A 127 -8.38 1.30 19.40
N GLN A 128 -9.00 0.25 18.84
CA GLN A 128 -8.80 -0.18 17.47
C GLN A 128 -9.27 0.90 16.48
N LEU A 129 -10.47 1.45 16.68
CA LEU A 129 -10.99 2.53 15.83
C LEU A 129 -10.13 3.79 15.91
N ALA A 130 -9.72 4.21 17.11
CA ALA A 130 -8.81 5.34 17.28
C ALA A 130 -7.46 5.10 16.57
N ALA A 131 -6.89 3.91 16.69
CA ALA A 131 -5.65 3.56 15.97
C ALA A 131 -5.84 3.59 14.45
N THR A 132 -6.94 3.06 13.93
CA THR A 132 -7.27 3.11 12.48
C THR A 132 -7.42 4.54 12.00
N LEU A 133 -8.17 5.37 12.72
CA LEU A 133 -8.33 6.79 12.38
C LEU A 133 -6.99 7.51 12.39
N ASN A 134 -6.11 7.24 13.35
CA ASN A 134 -4.79 7.85 13.39
C ASN A 134 -3.90 7.40 12.22
N PHE A 135 -3.92 6.12 11.83
CA PHE A 135 -3.24 5.70 10.61
C PHE A 135 -3.75 6.47 9.38
N ILE A 136 -5.07 6.61 9.25
CA ILE A 136 -5.67 7.36 8.13
C ILE A 136 -5.28 8.84 8.18
N VAL A 137 -5.31 9.47 9.35
CA VAL A 137 -5.05 10.90 9.52
C VAL A 137 -3.57 11.24 9.32
N PHE A 138 -2.65 10.47 9.91
CA PHE A 138 -1.22 10.81 9.95
C PHE A 138 -0.40 10.08 8.89
N ASP A 139 -0.60 8.77 8.70
CA ASP A 139 0.19 8.01 7.72
C ASP A 139 -0.32 8.20 6.28
N LEU A 140 -1.64 8.21 6.06
CA LEU A 140 -2.21 8.42 4.73
C LEU A 140 -2.44 9.91 4.42
N GLY A 141 -3.03 10.63 5.38
CA GLY A 141 -3.44 12.03 5.24
C GLY A 141 -2.35 13.06 5.54
N HIS A 142 -1.19 12.63 6.06
CA HIS A 142 -0.05 13.49 6.39
C HIS A 142 -0.44 14.72 7.23
N ALA A 143 -1.32 14.53 8.22
CA ALA A 143 -1.75 15.62 9.09
C ALA A 143 -0.55 16.35 9.75
N PRO A 144 -0.63 17.69 9.90
CA PRO A 144 0.39 18.48 10.57
C PRO A 144 0.71 17.99 11.99
N ALA A 145 1.94 18.22 12.45
CA ALA A 145 2.43 17.71 13.74
C ALA A 145 1.72 18.29 14.98
N ASP A 146 1.02 19.43 14.84
CA ASP A 146 0.22 20.05 15.89
C ASP A 146 -1.19 19.46 16.01
N VAL A 147 -1.64 18.67 15.02
CA VAL A 147 -2.88 17.90 15.10
C VAL A 147 -2.71 16.78 16.12
N LYS A 148 -3.55 16.81 17.17
CA LYS A 148 -3.51 15.78 18.21
C LYS A 148 -4.06 14.44 17.69
N PRO A 149 -3.51 13.29 18.09
CA PRO A 149 -4.09 12.00 17.77
C PRO A 149 -5.52 11.85 18.29
N VAL A 150 -6.38 11.14 17.54
CA VAL A 150 -7.70 10.70 18.00
C VAL A 150 -7.52 9.68 19.12
N SER A 151 -8.18 9.92 20.25
CA SER A 151 -8.13 9.05 21.42
C SER A 151 -9.29 8.06 21.45
N ALA A 152 -9.10 6.94 22.15
CA ALA A 152 -10.18 5.99 22.40
C ALA A 152 -11.35 6.62 23.18
N ALA A 153 -11.07 7.59 24.07
CA ALA A 153 -12.10 8.29 24.83
C ALA A 153 -13.02 9.13 23.94
N GLU A 154 -12.47 9.76 22.89
CA GLU A 154 -13.29 10.49 21.90
C GLU A 154 -14.19 9.55 21.10
N VAL A 155 -13.69 8.38 20.71
CA VAL A 155 -14.51 7.35 20.03
C VAL A 155 -15.60 6.83 20.97
N ALA A 156 -15.25 6.52 22.23
CA ALA A 156 -16.18 6.04 23.24
C ALA A 156 -17.32 7.05 23.52
N ALA A 157 -17.00 8.34 23.55
CA ALA A 157 -17.98 9.40 23.77
C ALA A 157 -19.05 9.46 22.67
N GLU A 158 -18.67 9.23 21.41
CA GLU A 158 -19.62 9.19 20.29
C GLU A 158 -20.34 7.85 20.18
N ARG A 159 -19.74 6.74 20.62
CA ARG A 159 -20.41 5.43 20.68
C ARG A 159 -21.65 5.41 21.57
N ALA A 160 -21.68 6.26 22.61
CA ALA A 160 -22.85 6.41 23.47
C ALA A 160 -24.02 7.16 22.80
N ARG A 161 -23.83 7.69 21.59
CA ARG A 161 -24.77 8.57 20.87
C ARG A 161 -25.10 7.98 19.50
N ALA A 162 -25.97 6.99 19.47
CA ALA A 162 -26.38 6.32 18.24
C ALA A 162 -26.85 7.32 17.18
N MET A 163 -26.39 7.13 15.96
CA MET A 163 -26.73 7.95 14.79
C MET A 163 -26.92 7.03 13.59
N ASP A 164 -27.89 7.32 12.73
CA ASP A 164 -27.98 6.61 11.45
C ASP A 164 -27.00 7.21 10.42
N GLY A 165 -26.63 6.42 9.41
CA GLY A 165 -25.65 6.86 8.41
C GLY A 165 -26.07 8.07 7.57
N ALA A 166 -27.37 8.40 7.47
CA ALA A 166 -27.84 9.59 6.77
C ALA A 166 -27.65 10.84 7.64
N ALA A 167 -27.88 10.72 8.95
CA ALA A 167 -27.56 11.76 9.92
C ALA A 167 -26.04 12.00 10.03
N VAL A 168 -25.20 10.96 9.91
CA VAL A 168 -23.75 11.12 9.79
C VAL A 168 -23.37 11.94 8.54
N ARG A 169 -24.02 11.67 7.39
CA ARG A 169 -23.82 12.48 6.17
C ARG A 169 -24.27 13.92 6.37
N GLU A 170 -25.38 14.15 7.07
CA GLU A 170 -25.86 15.50 7.35
C GLU A 170 -24.89 16.27 8.25
N HIS A 171 -24.40 15.64 9.31
CA HIS A 171 -23.35 16.20 10.16
C HIS A 171 -22.11 16.55 9.33
N ARG A 172 -21.67 15.67 8.41
CA ARG A 172 -20.55 15.93 7.51
C ARG A 172 -20.71 17.25 6.76
N LYS A 173 -21.90 17.58 6.27
CA LYS A 173 -22.13 18.85 5.54
C LYS A 173 -21.81 20.06 6.40
N SER A 174 -22.14 20.01 7.69
CA SER A 174 -21.88 21.11 8.64
C SER A 174 -20.41 21.29 9.00
N VAL A 175 -19.59 20.25 8.81
CA VAL A 175 -18.17 20.24 9.20
C VAL A 175 -17.20 20.04 8.03
N THR A 176 -17.70 19.92 6.80
CA THR A 176 -16.87 19.69 5.63
C THR A 176 -15.89 20.86 5.50
N PRO A 177 -14.58 20.63 5.60
CA PRO A 177 -13.62 21.71 5.53
C PRO A 177 -13.73 22.37 4.15
N THR A 178 -13.84 23.69 4.12
CA THR A 178 -13.77 24.44 2.85
C THR A 178 -12.44 24.13 2.19
N ALA A 179 -12.43 23.98 0.86
CA ALA A 179 -11.18 23.81 0.11
C ALA A 179 -10.15 24.83 0.62
N SER A 180 -8.95 24.37 0.97
CA SER A 180 -7.86 25.32 1.20
C SER A 180 -7.70 26.14 -0.09
N PRO A 181 -7.56 27.47 -0.01
CA PRO A 181 -7.30 28.30 -1.18
C PRO A 181 -6.00 27.88 -1.89
#